data_AF-A0A0K2B1W7-F1
#
_entry.id   AF-A0A0K2B1W7-F1
#
_cell.length_a   1.000
_cell.length_b   1.000
_cell.length_c   1.000
_cell.angle_alpha   90.00
_cell.angle_beta   90.00
_cell.angle_gamma   90.00
#
_symmetry.space_group_name_H-M   'P 1'
#
loop_
_entity.id
_entity.type
_entity.pdbx_description
1 polymer ?
#
loop_
_entity_poly.entity_id
_entity_poly.type
_entity_poly.pdbx_seq_one_letter_code
_entity_poly.pdbx_strand_id
1 'polypeptide(L)'
;MSPSANPAKAKGTAWETAWTNYIREHHNPAAHRNVQMGRADIGDVSGYYLHAAELKAEKSITLSDYIAQANREAIHAGQPFGCAVVKRRMKGTADGYVVRDVGTDVRLVNRLRDMEEALQDVDYDRWSDLDTEHREAA
;
A
#
# COMPACT_ATOMS: atom_id res chain seq x y z
N MET A 1 14.79 14.40 33.77
CA MET A 1 14.95 13.19 32.93
C MET A 1 13.91 13.27 31.83
N SER A 2 14.28 13.70 30.62
CA SER A 2 13.37 13.67 29.48
C SER A 2 13.15 12.22 29.04
N PRO A 3 11.93 11.78 28.72
CA PRO A 3 11.70 10.41 28.28
C PRO A 3 12.42 10.20 26.94
N SER A 4 13.35 9.26 26.89
CA SER A 4 14.04 8.89 25.66
C SER A 4 13.01 8.30 24.69
N ALA A 5 12.78 8.99 23.57
CA ALA A 5 11.97 8.46 22.49
C ALA A 5 12.58 7.13 22.01
N ASN A 6 11.79 6.05 21.99
CA ASN A 6 12.25 4.76 21.49
C ASN A 6 12.68 4.92 20.00
N PRO A 7 13.97 4.74 19.66
CA PRO A 7 14.46 5.00 18.31
C PRO A 7 13.79 4.15 17.23
N ALA A 8 13.31 2.94 17.57
CA ALA A 8 12.57 2.10 16.63
C ALA A 8 11.19 2.70 16.30
N LYS A 9 10.46 3.16 17.33
CA LYS A 9 9.18 3.85 17.13
C LYS A 9 9.34 5.11 16.29
N ALA A 10 10.38 5.91 16.56
CA ALA A 10 10.67 7.11 15.77
C ALA A 10 10.92 6.78 14.28
N LYS A 11 11.65 5.69 13.98
CA LYS A 11 11.87 5.23 12.61
C LYS A 11 10.60 4.75 11.92
N GLY A 12 9.74 4.02 12.64
CA GLY A 12 8.42 3.61 12.15
C GLY A 12 7.57 4.81 11.76
N THR A 13 7.39 5.76 12.69
CA THR A 13 6.62 6.99 12.44
C THR A 13 7.21 7.83 11.30
N ALA A 14 8.54 7.92 11.19
CA ALA A 14 9.19 8.62 10.09
C ALA A 14 8.91 7.93 8.75
N TRP A 15 8.90 6.60 8.71
CA TRP A 15 8.56 5.84 7.52
C TRP A 15 7.10 6.02 7.11
N GLU A 16 6.18 5.86 8.06
CA GLU A 16 4.74 6.07 7.81
C GLU A 16 4.44 7.46 7.27
N THR A 17 5.06 8.48 7.86
CA THR A 17 4.92 9.87 7.41
C THR A 17 5.46 10.05 5.99
N ALA A 18 6.69 9.57 5.73
CA ALA A 18 7.33 9.73 4.43
C ALA A 18 6.56 9.02 3.31
N TRP A 19 6.04 7.82 3.58
CA TRP A 19 5.24 7.08 2.61
C TRP A 19 3.87 7.71 2.38
N THR A 20 3.18 8.14 3.45
CA THR A 20 1.90 8.86 3.32
C THR A 20 2.06 10.11 2.46
N ASN A 21 3.10 10.90 2.68
CA ASN A 21 3.36 12.09 1.86
C ASN A 21 3.62 11.73 0.39
N TYR A 22 4.40 10.68 0.14
CA TYR A 22 4.69 10.22 -1.21
C TYR A 22 3.42 9.81 -1.96
N ILE A 23 2.54 9.01 -1.33
CA ILE A 23 1.28 8.63 -1.99
C ILE A 23 0.29 9.80 -2.11
N ARG A 24 0.35 10.82 -1.23
CA ARG A 24 -0.44 12.04 -1.42
C ARG A 24 -0.04 12.80 -2.67
N GLU A 25 1.25 12.83 -2.96
CA GLU A 25 1.82 13.53 -4.11
C GLU A 25 1.57 12.76 -5.42
N HIS A 26 1.73 11.43 -5.40
CA HIS A 26 1.77 10.63 -6.63
C HIS A 26 0.54 9.75 -6.89
N HIS A 27 -0.39 9.63 -5.94
CA HIS A 27 -1.51 8.67 -6.06
C HIS A 27 -2.85 9.26 -5.62
N ASN A 28 -2.97 9.68 -4.36
CA ASN A 28 -4.22 10.16 -3.78
C ASN A 28 -3.97 11.28 -2.76
N PRO A 29 -4.25 12.55 -3.10
CA PRO A 29 -4.05 13.69 -2.21
C PRO A 29 -4.80 13.61 -0.87
N ALA A 30 -5.86 12.81 -0.78
CA ALA A 30 -6.65 12.60 0.43
C ALA A 30 -6.08 11.52 1.37
N ALA A 31 -4.96 10.88 1.00
CA ALA A 31 -4.34 9.85 1.83
C ALA A 31 -3.87 10.42 3.19
N HIS A 32 -4.02 9.60 4.23
CA HIS A 32 -3.70 9.95 5.61
C HIS A 32 -3.39 8.71 6.46
N ARG A 33 -2.58 8.90 7.50
CA ARG A 33 -2.34 7.86 8.51
C ARG A 33 -3.61 7.61 9.30
N ASN A 34 -3.94 6.34 9.52
CA ASN A 34 -5.04 5.95 10.39
C ASN A 34 -4.68 6.27 11.84
N VAL A 35 -5.68 6.67 12.62
CA VAL A 35 -5.55 6.74 14.08
C VAL A 35 -5.70 5.32 14.63
N GLN A 36 -5.01 4.94 15.71
CA GLN A 36 -5.17 3.61 16.30
C GLN A 36 -6.65 3.34 16.66
N MET A 37 -7.33 2.48 15.88
CA MET A 37 -8.76 2.17 16.01
C MET A 37 -9.07 1.09 17.07
N GLY A 38 -8.21 0.93 18.08
CA GLY A 38 -8.44 -0.05 19.14
C GLY A 38 -8.39 -1.49 18.64
N ARG A 39 -9.47 -2.25 18.78
CA ARG A 39 -9.49 -3.72 18.53
C ARG A 39 -9.60 -4.13 17.07
N ALA A 40 -10.04 -3.23 16.19
CA ALA A 40 -10.13 -3.48 14.75
C ALA A 40 -9.03 -2.67 14.06
N ASP A 41 -7.83 -3.24 14.04
CA ASP A 41 -6.74 -2.66 13.25
C ASP A 41 -7.13 -2.70 11.76
N ILE A 42 -6.98 -1.57 11.08
CA ILE A 42 -7.35 -1.36 9.68
C ILE A 42 -6.12 -1.02 8.82
N GLY A 43 -4.92 -1.19 9.38
CA GLY A 43 -3.65 -0.84 8.77
C GLY A 43 -3.24 0.60 9.07
N ASP A 44 -2.02 0.95 8.70
CA ASP A 44 -1.38 2.21 9.07
C ASP A 44 -1.86 3.43 8.25
N VAL A 45 -2.26 3.23 6.99
CA VAL A 45 -2.58 4.33 6.06
C VAL A 45 -3.85 4.04 5.26
N SER A 46 -4.72 5.06 5.18
CA SER A 46 -5.88 5.10 4.29
C SER A 46 -5.58 5.92 3.03
N GLY A 47 -6.24 5.58 1.93
CA GLY A 47 -6.14 6.27 0.64
C GLY A 47 -5.25 5.58 -0.39
N TYR A 48 -4.64 4.44 -0.07
CA TYR A 48 -4.01 3.58 -1.07
C TYR A 48 -5.07 2.72 -1.75
N TYR A 49 -5.24 2.90 -3.06
CA TYR A 49 -6.45 2.46 -3.77
C TYR A 49 -6.67 0.96 -3.63
N LEU A 50 -7.85 0.57 -3.11
CA LEU A 50 -8.27 -0.82 -2.86
C LEU A 50 -7.39 -1.64 -1.89
N HIS A 51 -6.49 -0.99 -1.15
CA HIS A 51 -5.54 -1.67 -0.28
C HIS A 51 -5.67 -1.20 1.18
N ALA A 52 -5.58 -2.13 2.11
CA ALA A 52 -5.07 -1.84 3.46
C ALA A 52 -3.55 -2.01 3.44
N ALA A 53 -2.82 -0.98 3.87
CA ALA A 53 -1.36 -0.94 3.82
C ALA A 53 -0.77 -0.98 5.23
N GLU A 54 0.08 -1.97 5.48
CA GLU A 54 0.82 -2.13 6.73
C GLU A 54 2.30 -1.75 6.52
N LEU A 55 2.78 -0.70 7.18
CA LEU A 55 4.06 -0.06 6.90
C LEU A 55 5.14 -0.56 7.87
N LYS A 56 6.23 -1.12 7.32
CA LYS A 56 7.31 -1.72 8.13
C LYS A 56 8.66 -1.06 7.89
N ALA A 57 9.32 -0.66 8.97
CA ALA A 57 10.65 -0.04 8.95
C ALA A 57 11.62 -0.72 9.92
N GLU A 58 11.91 -2.00 9.66
CA GLU A 58 12.64 -2.88 10.56
C GLU A 58 13.97 -3.37 9.99
N LYS A 59 14.87 -3.85 10.86
CA LYS A 59 16.16 -4.44 10.44
C LYS A 59 15.97 -5.87 9.94
N SER A 60 15.15 -6.64 10.64
CA SER A 60 14.79 -8.00 10.24
C SER A 60 13.47 -7.92 9.50
N ILE A 61 13.38 -8.56 8.34
CA ILE A 61 12.18 -8.54 7.51
C ILE A 61 11.53 -9.92 7.63
N THR A 62 10.33 -9.98 8.19
CA THR A 62 9.53 -11.21 8.30
C THR A 62 8.27 -11.07 7.43
N LEU A 63 8.43 -11.29 6.12
CA LEU A 63 7.36 -11.07 5.13
C LEU A 63 6.08 -11.84 5.46
N SER A 64 6.21 -13.07 5.96
CA SER A 64 5.06 -13.90 6.37
C SER A 64 4.17 -13.21 7.39
N ASP A 65 4.77 -12.61 8.42
CA ASP A 65 4.04 -11.98 9.52
C ASP A 65 3.39 -10.69 9.03
N TYR A 66 4.13 -9.91 8.24
CA TYR A 66 3.64 -8.63 7.70
C TYR A 66 2.44 -8.84 6.77
N ILE A 67 2.52 -9.83 5.86
CA ILE A 67 1.43 -10.15 4.94
C ILE A 67 0.23 -10.71 5.70
N ALA A 68 0.45 -11.61 6.66
CA ALA A 68 -0.64 -12.15 7.46
C ALA A 68 -1.37 -11.06 8.25
N GLN A 69 -0.65 -10.05 8.76
CA GLN A 69 -1.24 -8.88 9.39
C GLN A 69 -2.04 -8.03 8.40
N ALA A 70 -1.42 -7.60 7.30
CA ALA A 70 -2.08 -6.76 6.30
C ALA A 70 -3.35 -7.40 5.72
N ASN A 71 -3.36 -8.72 5.52
CA ASN A 71 -4.56 -9.43 5.04
C ASN A 71 -5.71 -9.44 6.06
N ARG A 72 -5.41 -9.50 7.37
CA ARG A 72 -6.45 -9.36 8.42
C ARG A 72 -7.00 -7.95 8.46
N GLU A 73 -6.11 -6.95 8.38
CA GLU A 73 -6.48 -5.53 8.37
C GLU A 73 -7.31 -5.16 7.16
N ALA A 74 -7.02 -5.71 5.97
CA ALA A 74 -7.85 -5.54 4.79
C ALA A 74 -9.30 -5.97 5.03
N ILE A 75 -9.51 -7.11 5.71
CA ILE A 75 -10.85 -7.58 6.08
C ILE A 75 -11.54 -6.57 7.01
N HIS A 76 -10.84 -6.10 8.04
CA HIS A 76 -11.41 -5.10 8.97
C HIS A 76 -11.70 -3.76 8.30
N ALA A 77 -10.86 -3.35 7.36
CA ALA A 77 -10.98 -2.11 6.60
C ALA A 77 -12.00 -2.20 5.45
N GLY A 78 -12.58 -3.39 5.19
CA GLY A 78 -13.46 -3.63 4.05
C GLY A 78 -12.75 -3.51 2.69
N GLN A 79 -11.42 -3.64 2.67
CA GLN A 79 -10.62 -3.57 1.46
C GLN A 79 -10.41 -4.97 0.87
N PRO A 80 -10.38 -5.09 -0.47
CA PRO A 80 -10.19 -6.39 -1.11
C PRO A 80 -8.77 -6.93 -0.94
N PHE A 81 -7.76 -6.06 -0.77
CA PHE A 81 -6.35 -6.44 -0.78
C PHE A 81 -5.61 -5.90 0.45
N GLY A 82 -4.78 -6.74 1.07
CA GLY A 82 -3.79 -6.31 2.06
C GLY A 82 -2.41 -6.25 1.41
N CYS A 83 -1.57 -5.30 1.80
CA CYS A 83 -0.17 -5.30 1.44
C CYS A 83 0.73 -4.82 2.58
N ALA A 84 1.95 -5.37 2.62
CA ALA A 84 3.02 -4.83 3.46
C ALA A 84 3.86 -3.84 2.64
N VAL A 85 4.11 -2.67 3.20
CA VAL A 85 4.93 -1.62 2.60
C VAL A 85 6.23 -1.49 3.39
N VAL A 86 7.27 -2.15 2.90
CA VAL A 86 8.53 -2.35 3.62
C VAL A 86 9.58 -1.33 3.18
N LYS A 87 10.13 -0.60 4.15
CA LYS A 87 11.22 0.35 3.88
C LYS A 87 12.48 -0.38 3.41
N ARG A 88 12.98 0.01 2.24
CA ARG A 88 14.34 -0.36 1.82
C ARG A 88 15.37 0.44 2.62
N ARG A 89 16.32 -0.27 3.21
CA ARG A 89 17.32 0.32 4.11
C ARG A 89 18.22 1.29 3.38
N MET A 90 18.48 2.46 3.99
CA MET A 90 19.31 3.55 3.44
C MET A 90 18.84 4.10 2.09
N LYS A 91 17.56 3.94 1.76
CA LYS A 91 16.97 4.41 0.52
C LYS A 91 15.76 5.30 0.74
N GLY A 92 15.37 6.02 -0.30
CA GLY A 92 14.21 6.92 -0.31
C GLY A 92 12.89 6.16 -0.26
N THR A 93 11.77 6.89 -0.32
CA THR A 93 10.43 6.29 -0.25
C THR A 93 10.08 5.48 -1.50
N ALA A 94 10.40 6.00 -2.69
CA ALA A 94 10.15 5.33 -3.97
C ALA A 94 10.88 3.98 -4.12
N ASP A 95 11.95 3.78 -3.35
CA ASP A 95 12.74 2.54 -3.32
C ASP A 95 12.17 1.44 -2.40
N GLY A 96 11.06 1.72 -1.70
CA GLY A 96 10.39 0.76 -0.82
C GLY A 96 9.82 -0.44 -1.57
N TYR A 97 9.43 -1.47 -0.83
CA TYR A 97 8.80 -2.67 -1.38
C TYR A 97 7.33 -2.70 -1.03
N VAL A 98 6.46 -2.97 -2.01
CA VAL A 98 5.08 -3.36 -1.77
C VAL A 98 5.00 -4.88 -1.93
N VAL A 99 4.63 -5.58 -0.88
CA VAL A 99 4.68 -7.05 -0.82
C VAL A 99 3.30 -7.61 -0.51
N ARG A 100 2.92 -8.65 -1.24
CA ARG A 100 1.67 -9.42 -1.09
C ARG A 100 1.98 -10.91 -1.23
N ASP A 101 1.13 -11.77 -0.70
CA ASP A 101 1.17 -13.19 -1.06
C ASP A 101 0.63 -13.41 -2.48
N VAL A 102 1.01 -14.53 -3.09
CA VAL A 102 0.62 -14.89 -4.46
C VAL A 102 -0.90 -14.96 -4.63
N GLY A 103 -1.65 -15.41 -3.62
CA GLY A 103 -3.10 -15.50 -3.70
C GLY A 103 -3.76 -14.12 -3.77
N THR A 104 -3.29 -13.19 -2.95
CA THR A 104 -3.72 -11.78 -2.98
C THR A 104 -3.34 -11.11 -4.31
N ASP A 105 -2.15 -11.39 -4.85
CA ASP A 105 -1.71 -10.87 -6.16
C ASP A 105 -2.58 -11.40 -7.31
N VAL A 106 -2.86 -12.70 -7.36
CA VAL A 106 -3.76 -13.29 -8.36
C VAL A 106 -5.15 -12.67 -8.31
N ARG A 107 -5.69 -12.39 -7.10
CA ARG A 107 -6.98 -11.69 -6.96
C ARG A 107 -6.92 -10.26 -7.49
N LEU A 108 -5.82 -9.55 -7.28
CA LEU A 108 -5.62 -8.20 -7.82
C LEU A 108 -5.54 -8.22 -9.35
N VAL A 109 -4.73 -9.11 -9.92
CA VAL A 109 -4.53 -9.21 -11.38
C VAL A 109 -5.81 -9.68 -12.08
N ASN A 110 -6.56 -10.62 -11.51
CA ASN A 110 -7.87 -11.00 -12.06
C ASN A 110 -8.84 -9.81 -12.07
N ARG A 111 -8.91 -9.05 -10.97
CA ARG A 111 -9.76 -7.85 -10.94
C ARG A 111 -9.32 -6.81 -11.96
N LEU A 112 -8.02 -6.61 -12.16
CA LEU A 112 -7.51 -5.68 -13.19
C LEU A 112 -7.90 -6.17 -14.59
N ARG A 113 -7.63 -7.44 -14.92
CA ARG A 113 -8.01 -8.05 -16.19
C ARG A 113 -9.50 -7.86 -16.47
N ASP A 114 -10.37 -8.17 -15.50
CA ASP A 114 -11.81 -8.06 -15.68
C ASP A 114 -12.25 -6.60 -15.97
N MET A 115 -11.56 -5.61 -15.41
CA MET A 115 -11.84 -4.18 -15.68
C MET A 115 -11.27 -3.71 -17.02
N GLU A 116 -10.08 -4.19 -17.41
CA GLU A 116 -9.49 -3.95 -18.73
C GLU A 116 -10.38 -4.50 -19.85
N GLU A 117 -10.80 -5.76 -19.73
CA GLU A 117 -11.71 -6.42 -20.67
C GLU A 117 -13.06 -5.70 -20.73
N ALA A 118 -13.62 -5.33 -19.57
CA ALA A 118 -14.88 -4.58 -19.53
C ALA A 118 -14.76 -3.20 -20.23
N LEU A 119 -13.63 -2.49 -20.09
CA LEU A 119 -13.43 -1.21 -20.77
C LEU A 119 -13.25 -1.40 -22.28
N GLN A 120 -12.47 -2.40 -22.70
CA GLN A 120 -12.30 -2.75 -24.11
C GLN A 120 -13.64 -3.06 -24.78
N ASP A 121 -14.52 -3.78 -24.08
CA ASP A 121 -15.83 -4.18 -24.59
C ASP A 121 -16.79 -2.98 -24.77
N VAL A 122 -16.70 -1.95 -23.92
CA VAL A 122 -17.62 -0.80 -23.96
C VAL A 122 -17.07 0.40 -24.73
N ASP A 123 -15.75 0.62 -24.73
CA ASP A 123 -15.07 1.78 -25.32
C ASP A 123 -13.59 1.48 -25.61
N TYR A 124 -13.34 0.76 -26.71
CA TYR A 124 -12.00 0.35 -27.13
C TYR A 124 -11.06 1.54 -27.39
N ASP A 125 -11.55 2.61 -28.01
CA ASP A 125 -10.72 3.78 -28.33
C ASP A 125 -10.23 4.44 -27.04
N ARG A 126 -11.12 4.61 -26.05
CA ARG A 126 -10.74 5.13 -24.73
C ARG A 126 -9.74 4.21 -24.03
N TRP A 127 -9.95 2.90 -24.09
CA TRP A 127 -9.00 1.92 -23.55
C TRP A 127 -7.62 2.07 -24.20
N SER A 128 -7.55 2.13 -25.54
CA SER A 128 -6.31 2.22 -26.30
C SER A 128 -5.52 3.50 -25.99
N ASP A 129 -6.21 4.62 -25.80
CA ASP A 129 -5.59 5.89 -25.39
C ASP A 129 -4.96 5.77 -23.99
N LEU A 130 -5.69 5.18 -23.03
CA LEU A 130 -5.21 4.98 -21.66
C LEU A 130 -4.04 4.00 -21.58
N ASP A 131 -4.10 2.88 -22.31
CA ASP A 131 -3.00 1.92 -22.41
C ASP A 131 -1.73 2.58 -22.97
N THR A 132 -1.89 3.43 -23.98
CA THR A 132 -0.77 4.19 -24.55
C THR A 132 -0.17 5.17 -23.54
N GLU A 133 -1.00 5.96 -22.85
CA GLU A 133 -0.55 6.86 -21.79
C GLU A 133 0.23 6.11 -20.70
N HIS A 134 -0.28 4.96 -20.25
CA HIS A 134 0.38 4.15 -19.22
C HIS A 134 1.72 3.55 -19.67
N ARG A 135 1.83 3.11 -20.93
CA ARG A 135 3.10 2.58 -21.49
C ARG A 135 4.15 3.66 -21.68
N GLU A 136 3.75 4.88 -22.01
CA GLU A 136 4.66 6.00 -22.26
C GLU A 136 5.09 6.73 -20.99
N ALA A 137 4.31 6.63 -19.91
CA ALA A 137 4.65 7.19 -18.60
C ALA A 137 5.68 6.34 -17.80
N ALA A 138 5.97 5.11 -18.26
CA ALA A 138 6.86 4.14 -17.60
C ALA A 138 8.33 4.31 -18.00
#